data_AF-A0A538T8Z3-F1
#
_entry.id   AF-A0A538T8Z3-F1
#
_cell.length_a   1.000
_cell.length_b   1.000
_cell.length_c   1.000
_cell.angle_alpha   90.00
_cell.angle_beta   90.00
_cell.angle_gamma   90.00
#
_symmetry.space_group_name_H-M   'P 1'
#
loop_
_entity.id
_entity.type
_entity.pdbx_description
1 polymer ?
#
loop_
_entity_poly.entity_id
_entity_poly.type
_entity_poly.pdbx_seq_one_letter_code
_entity_poly.pdbx_strand_id
1 'polypeptide(L)'
;MTIGQPSPRSTDALRAEHQKILASLYASAERLERLHEQTTPQQMAMAREVLDFVRQQVAPHSRAEEYTLYPAADWAAGEGSHVTEMSRFEHQLVTRRCEALDKAIQAGAPAGKLMHLCYAILGLIAAHFVATEEVLFPYLDKAFDPARFEKEVVTPLRVERGQKR
;
A
#
# COMPACT_ATOMS: atom_id res chain seq x y z
N MET A 1 33.00 -13.49 -20.63
CA MET A 1 31.99 -13.96 -19.66
C MET A 1 30.89 -12.93 -19.61
N THR A 2 29.81 -13.15 -20.35
CA THR A 2 28.60 -12.34 -20.28
C THR A 2 27.97 -12.62 -18.92
N ILE A 3 27.90 -11.61 -18.05
CA ILE A 3 27.09 -11.66 -16.84
C ILE A 3 25.66 -11.86 -17.34
N GLY A 4 25.14 -13.08 -17.20
CA GLY A 4 23.76 -13.38 -17.58
C GLY A 4 22.84 -12.44 -16.79
N GLN A 5 21.89 -11.82 -17.48
CA GLN A 5 20.86 -11.03 -16.78
C GLN A 5 20.23 -11.92 -15.69
N PRO A 6 20.06 -11.42 -14.46
CA PRO A 6 19.40 -12.18 -13.43
C PRO A 6 18.01 -12.58 -13.94
N SER A 7 17.64 -13.84 -13.74
CA SER A 7 16.29 -14.32 -14.07
C SER A 7 15.26 -13.45 -13.34
N PRO A 8 14.12 -13.12 -14.01
CA PRO A 8 13.08 -12.31 -13.40
C PRO A 8 12.57 -12.96 -12.11
N ARG A 9 12.35 -12.14 -11.09
CA ARG A 9 11.78 -12.59 -9.80
C ARG A 9 10.27 -12.69 -9.94
N SER A 10 9.68 -13.64 -9.21
CA SER A 10 8.23 -13.88 -9.20
C SER A 10 7.44 -12.61 -8.85
N THR A 11 7.95 -11.78 -7.95
CA THR A 11 7.29 -10.56 -7.47
C THR A 11 7.57 -9.29 -8.29
N ASP A 12 8.35 -9.33 -9.38
CA ASP A 12 8.76 -8.11 -10.11
C ASP A 12 7.57 -7.27 -10.62
N ALA A 13 6.45 -7.92 -11.00
CA ALA A 13 5.24 -7.21 -11.42
C ALA A 13 4.61 -6.39 -10.28
N LEU A 14 4.64 -6.91 -9.04
CA LEU A 14 4.11 -6.22 -7.86
C LEU A 14 5.03 -5.09 -7.43
N ARG A 15 6.36 -5.27 -7.50
CA ARG A 15 7.33 -4.20 -7.23
C ARG A 15 7.18 -3.03 -8.20
N ALA A 16 6.99 -3.31 -9.49
CA ALA A 16 6.73 -2.27 -10.48
C ALA A 16 5.40 -1.52 -10.22
N GLU A 17 4.43 -2.18 -9.60
CA GLU A 17 3.20 -1.54 -9.15
C GLU A 17 3.42 -0.69 -7.89
N HIS A 18 4.11 -1.23 -6.88
CA HIS A 18 4.47 -0.51 -5.66
C HIS A 18 5.21 0.78 -5.99
N GLN A 19 6.15 0.74 -6.93
CA GLN A 19 6.86 1.94 -7.41
C GLN A 19 5.91 3.04 -7.89
N LYS A 20 4.81 2.71 -8.56
CA LYS A 20 3.82 3.71 -9.02
C LYS A 20 3.03 4.31 -7.86
N ILE A 21 2.63 3.48 -6.89
CA ILE A 21 1.90 3.94 -5.70
C ILE A 21 2.81 4.79 -4.83
N LEU A 22 4.05 4.33 -4.59
CA LEU A 22 5.07 5.05 -3.83
C LEU A 22 5.43 6.39 -4.48
N ALA A 23 5.52 6.47 -5.80
CA ALA A 23 5.71 7.76 -6.48
C ALA A 23 4.60 8.76 -6.16
N SER A 24 3.33 8.30 -6.16
CA SER A 24 2.19 9.15 -5.77
C SER A 24 2.25 9.53 -4.28
N LEU A 25 2.61 8.56 -3.42
CA LEU A 25 2.77 8.78 -1.98
C LEU A 25 3.82 9.85 -1.68
N TYR A 26 5.01 9.75 -2.30
CA TYR A 26 6.09 10.71 -2.08
C TYR A 26 5.75 12.08 -2.63
N ALA A 27 5.09 12.16 -3.79
CA ALA A 27 4.57 13.44 -4.30
C ALA A 27 3.55 14.08 -3.34
N SER A 28 2.67 13.28 -2.71
CA SER A 28 1.75 13.77 -1.68
C SER A 28 2.48 14.22 -0.41
N ALA A 29 3.52 13.49 0.03
CA ALA A 29 4.32 13.83 1.19
C ALA A 29 5.11 15.14 0.99
N GLU A 30 5.78 15.31 -0.15
CA GLU A 30 6.51 16.56 -0.48
C GLU A 30 5.58 17.78 -0.56
N ARG A 31 4.34 17.59 -1.01
CA ARG A 31 3.31 18.65 -0.98
C ARG A 31 2.87 18.94 0.45
N LEU A 32 2.73 17.91 1.28
CA LEU A 32 2.36 18.02 2.69
C LEU A 32 3.41 18.82 3.49
N GLU A 33 4.69 18.62 3.22
CA GLU A 33 5.79 19.34 3.87
C GLU A 33 5.76 20.85 3.57
N ARG A 34 5.35 21.23 2.37
CA ARG A 34 5.25 22.64 1.94
C ARG A 34 3.97 23.35 2.39
N LEU A 35 3.03 22.66 3.03
CA LEU A 35 1.73 23.22 3.41
C LEU A 35 1.75 24.12 4.64
N HIS A 36 2.82 24.12 5.43
CA HIS A 36 2.92 25.02 6.59
C HIS A 36 2.93 26.50 6.18
N GLU A 37 3.22 26.78 4.90
CA GLU A 37 3.22 28.11 4.28
C GLU A 37 1.86 28.49 3.66
N GLN A 38 0.87 27.58 3.70
CA GLN A 38 -0.37 27.69 2.94
C GLN A 38 -1.58 27.99 3.84
N THR A 39 -2.68 28.42 3.24
CA THR A 39 -3.94 28.77 3.91
C THR A 39 -4.71 27.54 4.40
N THR A 40 -5.60 27.73 5.39
CA THR A 40 -6.47 26.65 5.92
C THR A 40 -7.27 25.92 4.84
N PRO A 41 -7.89 26.60 3.84
CA PRO A 41 -8.57 25.90 2.74
C PRO A 41 -7.65 24.97 1.93
N GLN A 42 -6.40 25.38 1.67
CA GLN A 42 -5.42 24.56 0.95
C GLN A 42 -4.99 23.34 1.78
N GLN A 43 -4.83 23.52 3.09
CA GLN A 43 -4.53 22.43 4.02
C GLN A 43 -5.69 21.42 4.11
N MET A 44 -6.94 21.89 4.11
CA MET A 44 -8.12 21.01 4.03
C MET A 44 -8.23 20.28 2.70
N ALA A 45 -7.90 20.95 1.58
CA ALA A 45 -7.87 20.32 0.27
C ALA A 45 -6.84 19.17 0.25
N MET A 46 -5.64 19.39 0.80
CA MET A 46 -4.65 18.32 0.91
C MET A 46 -5.15 17.13 1.74
N ALA A 47 -5.82 17.38 2.85
CA ALA A 47 -6.37 16.31 3.68
C ALA A 47 -7.36 15.43 2.89
N ARG A 48 -8.19 16.04 2.03
CA ARG A 48 -9.09 15.31 1.12
C ARG A 48 -8.32 14.55 0.05
N GLU A 49 -7.31 15.16 -0.54
CA GLU A 49 -6.47 14.50 -1.54
C GLU A 49 -5.75 13.26 -0.99
N VAL A 50 -5.29 13.28 0.27
CA VAL A 50 -4.73 12.08 0.93
C VAL A 50 -5.78 10.98 1.06
N LEU A 51 -7.01 11.31 1.45
CA LEU A 51 -8.11 10.33 1.49
C LEU A 51 -8.41 9.77 0.11
N ASP A 52 -8.43 10.61 -0.92
CA ASP A 52 -8.70 10.19 -2.29
C ASP A 52 -7.58 9.30 -2.83
N PHE A 53 -6.31 9.64 -2.55
CA PHE A 53 -5.17 8.77 -2.84
C PHE A 53 -5.34 7.38 -2.23
N VAL A 54 -5.66 7.31 -0.94
CA VAL A 54 -5.86 6.01 -0.28
C VAL A 54 -7.05 5.26 -0.90
N ARG A 55 -8.20 5.92 -1.07
CA ARG A 55 -9.42 5.29 -1.59
C ARG A 55 -9.27 4.79 -3.03
N GLN A 56 -8.54 5.53 -3.86
CA GLN A 56 -8.47 5.25 -5.30
C GLN A 56 -7.28 4.36 -5.69
N GLN A 57 -6.19 4.40 -4.92
CA GLN A 57 -4.97 3.67 -5.27
C GLN A 57 -4.62 2.60 -4.23
N VAL A 58 -4.55 2.96 -2.95
CA VAL A 58 -4.01 2.07 -1.90
C VAL A 58 -5.02 1.01 -1.48
N ALA A 59 -6.26 1.39 -1.18
CA ALA A 59 -7.28 0.46 -0.69
C ALA A 59 -7.67 -0.63 -1.71
N PRO A 60 -7.80 -0.34 -3.02
CA PRO A 60 -8.01 -1.39 -4.02
C PRO A 60 -6.82 -2.34 -4.12
N HIS A 61 -5.60 -1.83 -4.00
CA HIS A 61 -4.38 -2.63 -3.99
C HIS A 61 -4.32 -3.54 -2.75
N SER A 62 -4.45 -2.97 -1.55
CA SER A 62 -4.37 -3.69 -0.27
C SER A 62 -5.42 -4.78 -0.18
N ARG A 63 -6.65 -4.50 -0.66
CA ARG A 63 -7.71 -5.51 -0.76
C ARG A 63 -7.30 -6.65 -1.68
N ALA A 64 -6.79 -6.35 -2.87
CA ALA A 64 -6.40 -7.38 -3.81
C ALA A 64 -5.30 -8.29 -3.23
N GLU A 65 -4.34 -7.73 -2.47
CA GLU A 65 -3.36 -8.52 -1.73
C GLU A 65 -3.99 -9.47 -0.70
N GLU A 66 -4.95 -8.98 0.10
CA GLU A 66 -5.63 -9.79 1.11
C GLU A 66 -6.40 -10.98 0.52
N TYR A 67 -6.94 -10.83 -0.69
CA TYR A 67 -7.68 -11.90 -1.36
C TYR A 67 -6.79 -12.89 -2.12
N THR A 68 -5.56 -12.52 -2.48
CA THR A 68 -4.73 -13.35 -3.37
C THR A 68 -3.32 -13.56 -2.85
N LEU A 69 -2.54 -12.49 -2.70
CA LEU A 69 -1.14 -12.53 -2.29
C LEU A 69 -0.97 -13.16 -0.92
N TYR A 70 -1.72 -12.69 0.06
CA TYR A 70 -1.53 -13.11 1.44
C TYR A 70 -1.96 -14.56 1.70
N PRO A 71 -3.09 -15.07 1.15
CA PRO A 71 -3.38 -16.50 1.19
C PRO A 71 -2.27 -17.36 0.56
N ALA A 72 -1.67 -16.91 -0.54
CA ALA A 72 -0.57 -17.65 -1.18
C ALA A 72 0.69 -17.66 -0.31
N ALA A 73 0.99 -16.55 0.36
CA ALA A 73 2.10 -16.45 1.30
C ALA A 73 1.89 -17.32 2.54
N ASP A 74 0.70 -17.27 3.15
CA ASP A 74 0.35 -18.10 4.30
C ASP A 74 0.44 -19.58 3.92
N TRP A 75 -0.10 -19.98 2.76
CA TRP A 75 0.00 -21.36 2.28
C TRP A 75 1.45 -21.82 2.05
N ALA A 76 2.27 -20.97 1.43
CA ALA A 76 3.69 -21.29 1.20
C ALA A 76 4.44 -21.50 2.53
N ALA A 77 4.02 -20.81 3.60
CA ALA A 77 4.64 -20.89 4.92
C ALA A 77 4.22 -22.14 5.71
N GLY A 78 3.24 -22.89 5.21
CA GLY A 78 2.76 -24.14 5.79
C GLY A 78 1.31 -24.07 6.26
N GLU A 79 0.72 -25.24 6.49
CA GLU A 79 -0.66 -25.36 6.96
C GLU A 79 -0.85 -24.64 8.30
N GLY A 80 -1.91 -23.83 8.41
CA GLY A 80 -2.22 -23.05 9.61
C GLY A 80 -1.29 -21.84 9.85
N SER A 81 -0.46 -21.47 8.88
CA SER A 81 0.38 -20.28 8.99
C SER A 81 -0.43 -18.99 8.89
N HIS A 82 0.05 -17.97 9.60
CA HIS A 82 -0.54 -16.64 9.72
C HIS A 82 0.52 -15.54 9.54
N VAL A 83 1.56 -15.81 8.73
CA VAL A 83 2.72 -14.92 8.57
C VAL A 83 2.36 -13.53 8.05
N THR A 84 1.20 -13.39 7.40
CA THR A 84 0.72 -12.11 6.87
C THR A 84 -0.36 -11.42 7.72
N GLU A 85 -0.63 -11.90 8.95
CA GLU A 85 -1.56 -11.24 9.88
C GLU A 85 -1.13 -9.82 10.26
N MET A 86 0.18 -9.60 10.41
CA MET A 86 0.72 -8.27 10.69
C MET A 86 0.36 -7.30 9.55
N SER A 87 0.61 -7.68 8.30
CA SER A 87 0.28 -6.88 7.11
C SER A 87 -1.21 -6.52 7.02
N ARG A 88 -2.10 -7.48 7.32
CA ARG A 88 -3.55 -7.21 7.42
C ARG A 88 -3.88 -6.23 8.53
N PHE A 89 -3.21 -6.35 9.67
CA PHE A 89 -3.42 -5.41 10.77
C PHE A 89 -2.97 -3.98 10.38
N GLU A 90 -1.87 -3.82 9.63
CA GLU A 90 -1.45 -2.52 9.10
C GLU A 90 -2.48 -1.91 8.16
N HIS A 91 -3.11 -2.71 7.27
CA HIS A 91 -4.23 -2.24 6.44
C HIS A 91 -5.39 -1.70 7.28
N GLN A 92 -5.73 -2.39 8.38
CA GLN A 92 -6.76 -1.92 9.32
C GLN A 92 -6.34 -0.63 10.02
N LEU A 93 -5.06 -0.47 10.39
CA LEU A 93 -4.56 0.78 10.97
C LEU A 93 -4.70 1.95 9.99
N VAL A 94 -4.31 1.77 8.73
CA VAL A 94 -4.49 2.81 7.68
C VAL A 94 -5.97 3.18 7.54
N THR A 95 -6.86 2.18 7.50
CA THR A 95 -8.31 2.40 7.42
C THR A 95 -8.83 3.24 8.60
N ARG A 96 -8.48 2.87 9.84
CA ARG A 96 -8.88 3.62 11.06
C ARG A 96 -8.35 5.05 11.05
N ARG A 97 -7.15 5.28 10.51
CA ARG A 97 -6.59 6.63 10.39
C ARG A 97 -7.31 7.45 9.32
N CYS A 98 -7.70 6.84 8.21
CA CYS A 98 -8.53 7.49 7.19
C CYS A 98 -9.90 7.89 7.74
N GLU A 99 -10.56 7.01 8.51
CA GLU A 99 -11.82 7.36 9.19
C GLU A 99 -11.65 8.52 10.17
N ALA A 100 -10.55 8.55 10.93
CA ALA A 100 -10.25 9.65 11.84
C ALA A 100 -10.00 10.98 11.09
N LEU A 101 -9.31 10.92 9.94
CA LEU A 101 -9.08 12.09 9.08
C LEU A 101 -10.39 12.61 8.49
N ASP A 102 -11.24 11.73 7.96
CA ASP A 102 -12.54 12.08 7.39
C ASP A 102 -13.42 12.78 8.44
N LYS A 103 -13.52 12.21 9.66
CA LYS A 103 -14.22 12.83 10.79
C LYS A 103 -13.63 14.20 11.17
N ALA A 104 -12.30 14.33 11.15
CA ALA A 104 -11.64 15.59 11.47
C ALA A 104 -11.93 16.67 10.41
N ILE A 105 -11.98 16.31 9.13
CA ILE A 105 -12.38 17.21 8.04
C ILE A 105 -13.82 17.67 8.23
N GLN A 106 -14.75 16.74 8.51
CA GLN A 106 -16.17 17.05 8.70
C GLN A 106 -16.40 17.97 9.91
N ALA A 107 -15.62 17.80 10.98
CA ALA A 107 -15.70 18.62 12.18
C ALA A 107 -15.01 19.99 12.05
N GLY A 108 -14.40 20.31 10.90
CA GLY A 108 -13.64 21.55 10.73
C GLY A 108 -12.43 21.64 11.66
N ALA A 109 -11.75 20.51 11.90
CA ALA A 109 -10.62 20.46 12.83
C ALA A 109 -9.48 21.42 12.42
N PRO A 110 -8.69 21.91 13.40
CA PRO A 110 -7.52 22.74 13.11
C PRO A 110 -6.54 22.04 12.17
N ALA A 111 -5.89 22.83 11.30
CA ALA A 111 -4.98 22.32 10.29
C ALA A 111 -3.89 21.39 10.85
N GLY A 112 -3.28 21.73 11.98
CA GLY A 112 -2.25 20.89 12.61
C GLY A 112 -2.72 19.47 12.90
N LYS A 113 -3.99 19.28 13.30
CA LYS A 113 -4.58 17.95 13.52
C LYS A 113 -4.77 17.20 12.20
N LEU A 114 -5.22 17.88 11.14
CA LEU A 114 -5.36 17.29 9.81
C LEU A 114 -4.00 16.83 9.27
N MET A 115 -2.98 17.69 9.34
CA MET A 115 -1.64 17.38 8.85
C MET A 115 -1.01 16.23 9.63
N HIS A 116 -1.16 16.20 10.96
CA HIS A 116 -0.70 15.08 11.78
C HIS A 116 -1.30 13.73 11.32
N LEU A 117 -2.60 13.70 11.04
CA LEU A 117 -3.27 12.50 10.53
C LEU A 117 -2.79 12.13 9.12
N CYS A 118 -2.58 13.11 8.23
CA CYS A 118 -2.01 12.86 6.91
C CYS A 118 -0.61 12.23 6.99
N TYR A 119 0.29 12.78 7.81
CA TYR A 119 1.63 12.21 8.01
C TYR A 119 1.56 10.78 8.57
N ALA A 120 0.68 10.53 9.54
CA ALA A 120 0.49 9.20 10.11
C ALA A 120 0.02 8.19 9.05
N ILE A 121 -0.89 8.58 8.15
CA ILE A 121 -1.38 7.72 7.05
C ILE A 121 -0.25 7.43 6.06
N LEU A 122 0.40 8.47 5.52
CA LEU A 122 1.45 8.32 4.50
C LEU A 122 2.65 7.55 5.04
N GLY A 123 3.05 7.81 6.29
CA GLY A 123 4.15 7.10 6.95
C GLY A 123 3.87 5.61 7.13
N LEU A 124 2.66 5.25 7.57
CA LEU A 124 2.26 3.84 7.70
C LEU A 124 2.27 3.11 6.36
N ILE A 125 1.75 3.74 5.30
CA ILE A 125 1.74 3.14 3.96
C ILE A 125 3.16 2.94 3.44
N ALA A 126 4.04 3.94 3.60
CA ALA A 126 5.43 3.82 3.19
C ALA A 126 6.16 2.69 3.94
N ALA A 127 5.97 2.59 5.25
CA ALA A 127 6.56 1.54 6.06
C ALA A 127 6.06 0.14 5.66
N HIS A 128 4.75 0.01 5.43
CA HIS A 128 4.14 -1.23 4.96
C HIS A 128 4.74 -1.72 3.64
N PHE A 129 4.89 -0.83 2.65
CA PHE A 129 5.50 -1.19 1.37
C PHE A 129 6.94 -1.69 1.55
N VAL A 130 7.75 -1.02 2.37
CA VAL A 130 9.12 -1.46 2.67
C VAL A 130 9.12 -2.85 3.32
N ALA A 131 8.25 -3.07 4.33
CA ALA A 131 8.16 -4.37 4.99
C ALA A 131 7.76 -5.49 4.00
N THR A 132 6.75 -5.25 3.17
CA THR A 132 6.32 -6.19 2.14
C THR A 132 7.45 -6.49 1.15
N GLU A 133 8.14 -5.46 0.65
CA GLU A 133 9.17 -5.62 -0.37
C GLU A 133 10.47 -6.26 0.11
N GLU A 134 10.86 -5.99 1.36
CA GLU A 134 12.12 -6.45 1.96
C GLU A 134 11.96 -7.75 2.75
N VAL A 135 10.74 -8.09 3.20
CA VAL A 135 10.49 -9.28 4.02
C VAL A 135 9.63 -10.30 3.27
N LEU A 136 8.44 -9.91 2.81
CA LEU A 136 7.47 -10.84 2.24
C LEU A 136 7.85 -11.28 0.82
N PHE A 137 8.23 -10.33 -0.04
CA PHE A 137 8.53 -10.64 -1.43
C PHE A 137 9.76 -11.54 -1.62
N PRO A 138 10.90 -11.35 -0.92
CA PRO A 138 12.04 -12.26 -1.03
C PRO A 138 11.71 -13.69 -0.59
N TYR A 139 10.74 -13.84 0.33
CA TYR A 139 10.22 -15.14 0.72
C TYR A 139 9.39 -15.78 -0.42
N LEU A 140 8.49 -15.02 -1.03
CA LEU A 140 7.68 -15.48 -2.17
C LEU A 140 8.52 -15.78 -3.43
N ASP A 141 9.54 -14.97 -3.69
CA ASP A 141 10.50 -15.17 -4.79
C ASP A 141 11.26 -16.51 -4.66
N LYS A 142 11.40 -17.04 -3.44
CA LYS A 142 12.00 -18.37 -3.19
C LYS A 142 10.96 -19.49 -3.24
N ALA A 143 9.71 -19.21 -2.84
CA ALA A 143 8.66 -20.21 -2.73
C ALA A 143 7.95 -20.51 -4.06
N PHE A 144 7.99 -19.59 -5.01
CA PHE A 144 7.30 -19.71 -6.30
C PHE A 144 8.24 -19.49 -7.47
N ASP A 145 8.05 -20.27 -8.54
CA ASP A 145 8.56 -19.89 -9.85
C ASP A 145 7.68 -18.78 -10.48
N PRO A 146 8.22 -17.96 -11.40
CA PRO A 146 7.50 -16.81 -11.94
C PRO A 146 6.21 -17.16 -12.68
N ALA A 147 6.16 -18.29 -13.40
CA ALA A 147 4.98 -18.65 -14.19
C ALA A 147 3.82 -19.07 -13.29
N ARG A 148 4.10 -19.84 -12.24
CA ARG A 148 3.12 -20.21 -11.23
C ARG A 148 2.63 -18.99 -10.47
N PHE A 149 3.52 -18.10 -10.05
CA PHE A 149 3.15 -16.88 -9.33
C PHE A 149 2.25 -15.95 -10.17
N GLU A 150 2.57 -15.78 -11.45
CA GLU A 150 1.74 -14.98 -12.37
C GLU A 150 0.32 -15.53 -12.47
N LYS A 151 0.17 -16.86 -12.55
CA LYS A 151 -1.12 -17.54 -12.68
C LYS A 151 -1.92 -17.52 -11.39
N GLU A 152 -1.30 -17.86 -10.26
CA GLU A 152 -1.98 -18.08 -8.98
C GLU A 152 -2.19 -16.79 -8.18
N VAL A 153 -1.33 -15.78 -8.38
CA VAL A 153 -1.35 -14.55 -7.57
C VAL A 153 -1.61 -13.32 -8.43
N VAL A 154 -0.75 -13.03 -9.40
CA VAL A 154 -0.76 -11.72 -10.09
C VAL A 154 -2.00 -11.55 -10.97
N THR A 155 -2.38 -12.58 -11.73
CA THR A 155 -3.56 -12.52 -12.60
C THR A 155 -4.85 -12.34 -11.77
N PRO A 156 -5.12 -13.15 -10.73
CA PRO A 156 -6.23 -12.91 -9.82
C PRO A 156 -6.19 -11.53 -9.13
N LEU A 157 -5.01 -11.06 -8.70
CA LEU A 157 -4.85 -9.75 -8.06
C LEU A 157 -5.31 -8.62 -8.98
N ARG A 158 -4.92 -8.65 -10.26
CA ARG A 158 -5.35 -7.66 -11.25
C ARG A 158 -6.86 -7.67 -11.47
N VAL A 159 -7.48 -8.86 -11.46
CA VAL A 159 -8.94 -9.01 -11.56
C VAL A 159 -9.64 -8.43 -10.34
N GLU A 160 -9.20 -8.78 -9.13
CA GLU A 160 -9.81 -8.30 -7.89
C GLU A 160 -9.74 -6.77 -7.78
N ARG A 161 -8.58 -6.18 -8.09
CA ARG A 161 -8.41 -4.72 -8.12
C ARG A 161 -9.33 -4.01 -9.12
N GLY A 162 -9.63 -4.66 -10.25
CA GLY A 162 -10.52 -4.14 -11.28
C GLY A 162 -12.00 -4.16 -10.91
N GLN A 163 -12.40 -4.88 -9.86
CA GLN A 163 -13.78 -4.92 -9.40
C GLN A 163 -14.14 -3.60 -8.71
N LYS A 164 -15.07 -2.85 -9.31
CA LYS A 164 -15.77 -1.76 -8.62
C LYS A 164 -16.75 -2.40 -7.63
N ARG A 165 -16.51 -2.25 -6.32
CA ARG A 165 -17.52 -2.53 -5.29
C ARG A 165 -17.80 -1.25 -4.52
#